data_AF-A0A7S0ENK0-F1
#
_entry.id   AF-A0A7S0ENK0-F1
#
_cell.length_a   1.000
_cell.length_b   1.000
_cell.length_c   1.000
_cell.angle_alpha   90.00
_cell.angle_beta   90.00
_cell.angle_gamma   90.00
#
_symmetry.space_group_name_H-M   'P 1'
#
loop_
_entity.id
_entity.type
_entity.pdbx_description
1 polymer ?
#
loop_
_entity_poly.entity_id
_entity_poly.type
_entity_poly.pdbx_seq_one_letter_code
_entity_poly.pdbx_strand_id
1 'polypeptide(L)'
;AKPTMVTLAPAYVFRQKVRFGEMAAVKNMLKEGMDINDVGGEASAGKTVRGWTPLHIACWGSYKPQYDLVIVEQILLAAAKAKQDDMVKNVKDQQSGELPIDLAKQRLAKIEANPPKPGADDTAFLEDKRKVEKIIEYLEKGVPAG
;
A
#
# COMPACT_ATOMS: atom_id res chain seq x y z
N ALA A 1 -30.00 26.40 0.14
CA ALA A 1 -28.70 25.98 -0.43
C ALA A 1 -28.73 24.47 -0.63
N LYS A 2 -28.52 23.96 -1.85
CA LYS A 2 -28.35 22.52 -2.07
C LYS A 2 -27.03 22.11 -1.42
N PRO A 3 -26.96 21.01 -0.66
CA PRO A 3 -25.68 20.55 -0.14
C PRO A 3 -24.83 20.16 -1.34
N THR A 4 -23.77 20.91 -1.60
CA THR A 4 -22.74 20.52 -2.54
C THR A 4 -22.10 19.26 -1.95
N MET A 5 -22.53 18.09 -2.43
CA MET A 5 -21.83 16.85 -2.11
C MET A 5 -20.40 17.05 -2.57
N VAL A 6 -19.48 17.18 -1.61
CA VAL A 6 -18.04 17.15 -1.89
C VAL A 6 -17.78 15.74 -2.39
N THR A 7 -17.85 15.53 -3.70
CA THR A 7 -17.37 14.31 -4.33
C THR A 7 -15.88 14.24 -4.04
N LEU A 8 -15.52 13.43 -3.05
CA LEU A 8 -14.13 13.12 -2.76
C LEU A 8 -13.49 12.60 -4.05
N ALA A 9 -12.30 13.10 -4.40
CA ALA A 9 -11.65 12.66 -5.63
C ALA A 9 -11.50 11.12 -5.60
N PRO A 10 -11.75 10.43 -6.73
CA PRO A 10 -11.68 8.97 -6.79
C PRO A 10 -10.37 8.41 -6.20
N ALA A 11 -9.25 9.08 -6.42
CA ALA A 11 -7.95 8.66 -5.89
C ALA A 11 -7.85 8.72 -4.36
N TYR A 12 -8.52 9.69 -3.72
CA TYR A 12 -8.65 9.72 -2.27
C TYR A 12 -9.40 8.50 -1.75
N VAL A 13 -10.55 8.21 -2.36
CA VAL A 13 -11.38 7.07 -1.99
C VAL A 13 -10.57 5.79 -2.13
N PHE A 14 -9.81 5.66 -3.23
CA PHE A 14 -8.95 4.50 -3.44
C PHE A 14 -7.90 4.33 -2.33
N ARG A 15 -7.17 5.39 -1.96
CA ARG A 15 -6.24 5.36 -0.83
C ARG A 15 -6.92 4.99 0.49
N GLN A 16 -8.12 5.49 0.75
CA GLN A 16 -8.88 5.10 1.93
C GLN A 16 -9.22 3.61 1.90
N LYS A 17 -9.68 3.07 0.76
CA LYS A 17 -9.99 1.64 0.62
C LYS A 17 -8.77 0.77 0.84
N VAL A 18 -7.59 1.18 0.37
CA VAL A 18 -6.32 0.53 0.69
C VAL A 18 -6.00 0.62 2.18
N ARG A 19 -6.12 1.80 2.79
CA ARG A 19 -5.88 2.00 4.23
C ARG A 19 -6.78 1.15 5.13
N PHE A 20 -8.05 0.98 4.75
CA PHE A 20 -9.01 0.13 5.46
C PHE A 20 -8.90 -1.36 5.10
N GLY A 21 -8.03 -1.72 4.16
CA GLY A 21 -7.88 -3.09 3.67
C GLY A 21 -9.16 -3.62 3.03
N GLU A 22 -9.94 -2.77 2.36
CA GLU A 22 -11.17 -3.16 1.65
C GLU A 22 -10.82 -3.81 0.30
N MET A 23 -10.28 -5.03 0.35
CA MET A 23 -9.75 -5.75 -0.82
C MET A 23 -10.73 -5.82 -2.01
N ALA A 24 -12.03 -6.06 -1.77
CA ALA A 24 -13.03 -6.11 -2.84
C ALA A 24 -13.19 -4.75 -3.54
N ALA A 25 -13.26 -3.66 -2.77
CA ALA A 25 -13.34 -2.31 -3.31
C ALA A 25 -12.06 -1.92 -4.07
N VAL A 26 -10.89 -2.24 -3.51
CA VAL A 26 -9.59 -2.03 -4.16
C VAL A 26 -9.55 -2.72 -5.53
N LYS A 27 -9.96 -3.99 -5.62
CA LYS A 27 -10.00 -4.72 -6.89
C LYS A 27 -10.95 -4.09 -7.91
N ASN A 28 -12.14 -3.66 -7.48
CA ASN A 28 -13.10 -3.03 -8.37
C ASN A 28 -12.57 -1.70 -8.92
N MET A 29 -12.02 -0.87 -8.04
CA MET A 29 -11.39 0.40 -8.40
C MET A 29 -10.20 0.22 -9.35
N LEU A 30 -9.34 -0.79 -9.12
CA LEU A 30 -8.25 -1.11 -10.06
C LEU A 30 -8.76 -1.54 -11.45
N LYS A 31 -9.88 -2.26 -11.52
CA LYS A 31 -10.52 -2.62 -12.80
C LYS A 31 -11.10 -1.42 -13.54
N GLU A 32 -11.54 -0.40 -12.81
CA GLU A 32 -12.05 0.86 -13.36
C GLU A 32 -10.94 1.78 -13.88
N GLY A 33 -9.66 1.37 -13.80
CA GLY A 33 -8.53 2.15 -14.30
C GLY A 33 -8.12 3.28 -13.37
N MET A 34 -8.32 3.09 -12.06
CA MET A 34 -7.95 4.08 -11.05
C MET A 34 -6.47 4.44 -11.08
N ASP A 35 -6.18 5.72 -10.85
CA ASP A 35 -4.80 6.21 -10.75
C ASP A 35 -4.12 5.68 -9.48
N ILE A 36 -3.15 4.80 -9.69
CA ILE A 36 -2.34 4.15 -8.65
C ILE A 36 -1.15 4.99 -8.21
N ASN A 37 -0.82 6.06 -8.93
CA ASN A 37 0.32 6.94 -8.66
C ASN A 37 -0.08 8.24 -7.96
N ASP A 38 -1.38 8.49 -7.76
CA ASP A 38 -1.85 9.71 -7.11
C ASP A 38 -1.30 9.80 -5.67
N VAL A 39 -0.40 10.76 -5.49
CA VAL A 39 0.15 11.14 -4.21
C VAL A 39 -0.89 11.98 -3.47
N GLY A 40 -1.31 11.56 -2.29
CA GLY A 40 -2.28 12.30 -1.49
C GLY A 40 -1.74 13.60 -0.88
N GLY A 41 -0.91 14.35 -1.60
CA GLY A 41 -0.21 15.55 -1.16
C GLY A 41 -1.05 16.82 -1.19
N GLU A 42 -0.43 17.99 -1.00
CA GLU A 42 -1.10 19.29 -1.07
C GLU A 42 -1.86 19.54 -2.39
N ALA A 43 -1.46 18.87 -3.47
CA ALA A 43 -2.08 18.94 -4.80
C ALA A 43 -3.24 17.94 -5.04
N SER A 44 -3.44 16.94 -4.16
CA SER A 44 -4.49 15.92 -4.32
C SER A 44 -5.64 16.17 -3.35
N ALA A 45 -6.87 15.90 -3.79
CA ALA A 45 -8.01 15.96 -2.88
C ALA A 45 -7.82 14.91 -1.79
N GLY A 46 -7.85 15.34 -0.53
CA GLY A 46 -7.67 14.46 0.62
C GLY A 46 -6.20 14.24 0.99
N LYS A 47 -5.75 15.14 1.87
CA LYS A 47 -4.39 15.22 2.41
C LYS A 47 -4.03 13.96 3.20
N THR A 48 -3.07 13.22 2.69
CA THR A 48 -2.15 12.43 3.52
C THR A 48 -1.02 13.36 3.95
N VAL A 49 -0.68 13.39 5.24
CA VAL A 49 0.35 14.30 5.77
C VAL A 49 1.72 14.12 5.06
N ARG A 50 1.96 12.92 4.49
CA ARG A 50 3.20 12.52 3.83
C ARG A 50 3.15 12.48 2.30
N GLY A 51 2.02 12.79 1.66
CA GLY A 51 1.88 12.65 0.21
C GLY A 51 2.00 11.19 -0.28
N TRP A 52 1.43 10.24 0.46
CA TRP A 52 1.52 8.81 0.16
C TRP A 52 0.65 8.39 -1.02
N THR A 53 1.19 7.51 -1.85
CA THR A 53 0.43 6.76 -2.86
C THR A 53 -0.31 5.58 -2.20
N PRO A 54 -1.28 4.96 -2.90
CA PRO A 54 -1.88 3.70 -2.47
C PRO A 54 -0.85 2.62 -2.13
N LEU A 55 0.26 2.52 -2.88
CA LEU A 55 1.30 1.53 -2.62
C LEU A 55 2.06 1.81 -1.31
N HIS A 56 2.38 3.08 -1.00
CA HIS A 56 2.98 3.44 0.29
C HIS A 56 2.12 2.99 1.48
N ILE A 57 0.80 3.19 1.38
CA ILE A 57 -0.15 2.81 2.44
C ILE A 57 -0.15 1.29 2.62
N ALA A 58 -0.20 0.52 1.54
CA ALA A 58 -0.20 -0.93 1.61
C ALA A 58 1.11 -1.49 2.18
N CYS A 59 2.25 -0.88 1.83
CA CYS A 59 3.58 -1.26 2.36
C CYS A 59 3.74 -0.92 3.84
N TRP A 60 3.25 0.24 4.28
CA TRP A 60 3.24 0.62 5.70
C TRP A 60 2.33 -0.27 6.55
N GLY A 61 1.16 -0.61 5.99
CA GLY A 61 0.18 -1.51 6.59
C GLY A 61 -1.20 -0.88 6.68
N SER A 62 -2.22 -1.66 6.34
CA SER A 62 -3.62 -1.28 6.48
C SER A 62 -4.18 -1.64 7.86
N TYR A 63 -5.42 -1.21 8.14
CA TYR A 63 -6.16 -1.69 9.31
C TYR A 63 -6.48 -3.20 9.26
N LYS A 64 -6.30 -3.85 8.10
CA LYS A 64 -6.49 -5.30 7.93
C LYS A 64 -5.23 -5.92 7.31
N PRO A 65 -4.17 -6.12 8.12
CA PRO A 65 -2.87 -6.57 7.64
C PRO A 65 -2.88 -7.87 6.82
N GLN A 66 -3.86 -8.74 7.07
CA GLN A 66 -4.05 -9.98 6.31
C GLN A 66 -4.29 -9.76 4.80
N TYR A 67 -4.74 -8.56 4.41
CA TYR A 67 -4.97 -8.21 3.00
C TYR A 67 -3.85 -7.38 2.39
N ASP A 68 -2.87 -6.90 3.16
CA ASP A 68 -1.82 -5.99 2.67
C ASP A 68 -1.04 -6.60 1.51
N LEU A 69 -0.57 -7.86 1.66
CA LEU A 69 0.16 -8.57 0.62
C LEU A 69 -0.65 -8.66 -0.67
N VAL A 70 -1.92 -9.04 -0.56
CA VAL A 70 -2.82 -9.16 -1.70
C VAL A 70 -3.07 -7.79 -2.35
N ILE A 71 -3.23 -6.73 -1.55
CA ILE A 71 -3.44 -5.38 -2.07
C ILE A 71 -2.20 -4.88 -2.82
N VAL A 72 -0.99 -5.06 -2.25
CA VAL A 72 0.28 -4.75 -2.93
C VAL A 72 0.35 -5.48 -4.26
N GLU A 73 0.10 -6.78 -4.26
CA GLU A 73 0.12 -7.61 -5.46
C GLU A 73 -0.85 -7.07 -6.53
N GLN A 74 -2.09 -6.76 -6.17
CA GLN A 74 -3.07 -6.23 -7.12
C GLN A 74 -2.67 -4.86 -7.69
N ILE A 75 -2.11 -3.97 -6.87
CA ILE A 75 -1.62 -2.67 -7.33
C ILE A 75 -0.47 -2.86 -8.31
N LEU A 76 0.50 -3.74 -8.01
CA LEU A 76 1.63 -4.02 -8.90
C LEU A 76 1.18 -4.68 -10.21
N LEU A 77 0.21 -5.60 -10.17
CA LEU A 77 -0.37 -6.19 -11.37
C LEU A 77 -1.11 -5.15 -12.23
N ALA A 78 -1.83 -4.22 -11.60
CA ALA A 78 -2.45 -3.11 -12.31
C ALA A 78 -1.41 -2.18 -12.93
N ALA A 79 -0.33 -1.88 -12.21
CA ALA A 79 0.79 -1.09 -12.70
C ALA A 79 1.46 -1.74 -13.91
N ALA A 80 1.75 -3.04 -13.85
CA ALA A 80 2.32 -3.79 -14.97
C ALA A 80 1.41 -3.75 -16.20
N LYS A 81 0.08 -3.90 -16.03
CA LYS A 81 -0.89 -3.76 -17.13
C LYS A 81 -0.90 -2.36 -17.73
N ALA A 82 -0.73 -1.33 -16.90
CA ALA A 82 -0.64 0.06 -17.32
C ALA A 82 0.75 0.48 -17.82
N LYS A 83 1.76 -0.42 -17.77
CA LYS A 83 3.19 -0.11 -18.02
C LYS A 83 3.72 1.01 -17.11
N GLN A 84 3.25 1.02 -15.87
CA GLN A 84 3.61 1.98 -14.80
C GLN A 84 4.33 1.29 -13.64
N ASP A 85 4.82 0.06 -13.83
CA ASP A 85 5.49 -0.74 -12.82
C ASP A 85 6.69 0.02 -12.22
N ASP A 86 7.57 0.57 -13.04
CA ASP A 86 8.71 1.34 -12.53
C ASP A 86 8.28 2.65 -11.87
N MET A 87 7.24 3.32 -12.39
CA MET A 87 6.74 4.56 -11.80
C MET A 87 6.18 4.29 -10.39
N VAL A 88 5.29 3.30 -10.23
CA VAL A 88 4.58 3.05 -8.96
C VAL A 88 5.53 2.68 -7.83
N LYS A 89 6.65 1.99 -8.15
CA LYS A 89 7.69 1.59 -7.19
C LYS A 89 8.61 2.74 -6.78
N ASN A 90 8.78 3.75 -7.63
CA ASN A 90 9.76 4.83 -7.46
C ASN A 90 9.14 6.18 -7.07
N VAL A 91 7.83 6.26 -6.84
CA VAL A 91 7.21 7.48 -6.31
C VAL A 91 7.75 7.74 -4.91
N LYS A 92 8.27 8.94 -4.69
CA LYS A 92 8.76 9.39 -3.38
C LYS A 92 7.63 10.06 -2.60
N ASP A 93 7.59 9.79 -1.30
CA ASP A 93 6.74 10.57 -0.40
C ASP A 93 7.21 12.05 -0.33
N GLN A 94 6.29 12.96 -0.02
CA GLN A 94 6.56 14.40 -0.05
C GLN A 94 7.28 14.92 1.21
N GLN A 95 7.35 14.13 2.28
CA GLN A 95 7.90 14.57 3.56
C GLN A 95 9.33 14.09 3.79
N SER A 96 9.60 12.80 3.55
CA SER A 96 10.91 12.18 3.78
C SER A 96 11.62 11.72 2.51
N GLY A 97 10.92 11.67 1.37
CA GLY A 97 11.45 11.16 0.11
C GLY A 97 11.61 9.63 0.08
N GLU A 98 10.97 8.92 1.01
CA GLU A 98 10.93 7.46 1.10
C GLU A 98 10.08 6.88 -0.02
N LEU A 99 10.51 5.72 -0.50
CA LEU A 99 9.79 4.91 -1.46
C LEU A 99 8.83 3.93 -0.75
N PRO A 100 7.87 3.33 -1.45
CA PRO A 100 7.01 2.30 -0.88
C PRO A 100 7.81 1.13 -0.29
N ILE A 101 8.92 0.74 -0.94
CA ILE A 101 9.81 -0.32 -0.45
C ILE A 101 10.52 0.05 0.86
N ASP A 102 10.88 1.32 1.04
CA ASP A 102 11.54 1.77 2.27
C ASP A 102 10.58 1.61 3.46
N LEU A 103 9.29 1.93 3.27
CA LEU A 103 8.26 1.71 4.29
C LEU A 103 8.06 0.22 4.61
N ALA A 104 8.10 -0.66 3.60
CA ALA A 104 8.03 -2.10 3.82
C ALA A 104 9.25 -2.62 4.62
N LYS A 105 10.45 -2.13 4.30
CA LYS A 105 11.69 -2.46 5.03
C LYS A 105 11.67 -1.94 6.47
N GLN A 106 11.16 -0.74 6.71
CA GLN A 106 10.95 -0.21 8.06
C GLN A 106 9.93 -1.03 8.85
N ARG A 107 8.85 -1.47 8.21
CA ARG A 107 7.86 -2.35 8.83
C ARG A 107 8.50 -3.68 9.24
N LEU A 108 9.30 -4.28 8.37
CA LEU A 108 10.04 -5.51 8.68
C LEU A 108 10.97 -5.31 9.87
N ALA A 109 11.78 -4.25 9.86
CA ALA A 109 12.69 -3.92 10.96
C ALA A 109 11.95 -3.73 12.30
N LYS A 110 10.74 -3.14 12.30
CA LYS A 110 9.91 -3.00 13.50
C LYS A 110 9.36 -4.31 14.03
N ILE A 111 9.02 -5.25 13.14
CA ILE A 111 8.63 -6.61 13.52
C ILE A 111 9.83 -7.27 14.18
N GLU A 112 10.97 -7.31 13.50
CA GLU A 112 12.20 -7.97 14.00
C GLU A 112 12.73 -7.37 15.30
N ALA A 113 12.55 -6.06 15.53
CA ALA A 113 12.93 -5.40 16.78
C ALA A 113 12.06 -5.80 17.98
N ASN A 114 10.87 -6.39 17.76
CA ASN A 114 9.96 -6.82 18.81
C ASN A 114 9.66 -8.33 18.70
N PRO A 115 10.66 -9.19 18.93
CA PRO A 115 10.45 -10.63 18.87
C PRO A 115 9.52 -11.11 19.99
N PRO A 116 8.79 -12.21 19.78
CA PRO A 116 8.03 -12.87 20.84
C PRO A 116 8.95 -13.23 22.01
N LYS A 117 8.38 -13.25 23.22
CA LYS A 117 9.12 -13.70 24.40
C LYS A 117 9.58 -15.16 24.19
N PRO A 118 10.76 -15.56 24.69
CA PRO A 118 11.19 -16.94 24.63
C PRO A 118 10.13 -17.90 25.20
N GLY A 119 9.74 -18.89 24.40
CA GLY A 119 8.70 -19.86 24.77
C GLY A 119 7.25 -19.41 24.57
N ALA A 120 7.01 -18.20 24.04
CA ALA A 120 5.69 -17.78 23.56
C ALA A 120 5.41 -18.35 22.16
N ASP A 121 4.13 -18.48 21.81
CA ASP A 121 3.72 -18.78 20.43
C ASP A 121 4.17 -17.65 19.49
N ASP A 122 5.00 -18.00 18.52
CA ASP A 122 5.59 -17.10 17.54
C ASP A 122 4.93 -17.22 16.15
N THR A 123 3.89 -18.05 16.02
CA THR A 123 3.21 -18.30 14.73
C THR A 123 2.76 -17.00 14.06
N ALA A 124 2.05 -16.12 14.79
CA ALA A 124 1.57 -14.85 14.26
C ALA A 124 2.72 -13.90 13.86
N PHE A 125 3.81 -13.90 14.63
CA PHE A 125 5.00 -13.11 14.33
C PHE A 125 5.68 -13.59 13.04
N LEU A 126 5.87 -14.90 12.90
CA LEU A 126 6.48 -15.50 11.71
C LEU A 126 5.61 -15.28 10.47
N GLU A 127 4.29 -15.39 10.59
CA GLU A 127 3.36 -15.09 9.50
C GLU A 127 3.43 -13.63 9.07
N ASP A 128 3.41 -12.68 10.01
CA ASP A 128 3.48 -11.26 9.70
C ASP A 128 4.83 -10.88 9.10
N LYS A 129 5.93 -11.42 9.65
CA LYS A 129 7.27 -11.27 9.08
C LYS A 129 7.30 -11.76 7.63
N ARG A 130 6.84 -13.00 7.38
CA ARG A 130 6.82 -13.61 6.04
C ARG A 130 5.98 -12.80 5.04
N LYS A 131 4.85 -12.23 5.47
CA LYS A 131 4.02 -11.37 4.61
C LYS A 131 4.79 -10.13 4.16
N VAL A 132 5.48 -9.46 5.09
CA VAL A 132 6.25 -8.24 4.78
C VAL A 132 7.47 -8.56 3.92
N GLU A 133 8.18 -9.66 4.20
CA GLU A 133 9.25 -10.15 3.33
C GLU A 133 8.75 -10.41 1.90
N LYS A 134 7.56 -10.99 1.75
CA LYS A 134 6.94 -11.23 0.44
C LYS A 134 6.55 -9.94 -0.27
N ILE A 135 6.06 -8.94 0.46
CA ILE A 135 5.80 -7.59 -0.07
C ILE A 135 7.10 -6.99 -0.62
N ILE A 136 8.19 -7.07 0.14
CA ILE A 136 9.50 -6.55 -0.31
C ILE A 136 9.97 -7.30 -1.56
N GLU A 137 9.84 -8.64 -1.58
CA GLU A 137 10.20 -9.44 -2.75
C GLU A 137 9.43 -8.99 -4.00
N TYR A 138 8.12 -8.74 -3.89
CA TYR A 138 7.29 -8.27 -5.01
C TYR A 138 7.68 -6.87 -5.48
N LEU A 139 8.11 -5.99 -4.58
CA LEU A 139 8.59 -4.66 -4.95
C LEU A 139 9.95 -4.70 -5.66
N GLU A 140 10.83 -5.63 -5.29
CA GLU A 140 12.17 -5.76 -5.88
C GLU A 140 12.16 -6.54 -7.19
N LYS A 141 11.47 -7.68 -7.22
CA LYS A 141 11.50 -8.64 -8.34
C LYS A 141 10.26 -8.59 -9.22
N GLY A 142 9.23 -7.88 -8.79
CA GLY A 142 7.90 -7.92 -9.41
C GLY A 142 7.04 -9.07 -8.89
N VAL A 143 5.76 -9.01 -9.25
CA VAL A 143 4.80 -10.09 -8.94
C VAL A 143 5.02 -11.23 -9.94
N PRO A 144 5.16 -12.50 -9.49
CA PRO A 144 5.28 -13.62 -10.41
C PRO A 144 4.06 -13.69 -11.33
N ALA A 145 4.29 -13.89 -12.63
CA ALA A 145 3.22 -14.17 -13.57
C ALA A 145 2.59 -15.52 -13.19
N GLY A 146 1.36 -15.47 -12.68
CA GLY A 146 0.54 -16.66 -12.43
C GLY A 146 0.03 -17.28 -13.72
#